data_AF-A0A359E4T7-F1
#
_entry.id   AF-A0A359E4T7-F1
#
_cell.length_a   1.000
_cell.length_b   1.000
_cell.length_c   1.000
_cell.angle_alpha   90.00
_cell.angle_beta   90.00
_cell.angle_gamma   90.00
#
_symmetry.space_group_name_H-M   'P 1'
#
loop_
_entity.id
_entity.type
_entity.pdbx_description
1 polymer ?
#
loop_
_entity_poly.entity_id
_entity_poly.type
_entity_poly.pdbx_seq_one_letter_code
_entity_poly.pdbx_strand_id
1 'polypeptide(L)'
;STESANGTAGFTFGRVVRMNSDAYEAGGSGGTLGHRMGITLARGTNTTEAEAIGVVSDVSGNSVTVATQGKIQGPWNFGGVSGGLTYGCVFFLDPQHRGILTKTEPTNTGLVSKPMIIGVTGDTGVIVNYRGQELGLTGASG
;
A
#
# COMPACT_ATOMS: atom_id res chain seq x y z
N SER A 1 13.81 -5.93 24.85
CA SER A 1 14.25 -4.78 24.04
C SER A 1 13.07 -4.33 23.21
N THR A 2 12.25 -3.47 23.79
CA THR A 2 11.03 -2.93 23.18
C THR A 2 11.38 -1.65 22.45
N GLU A 3 11.09 -1.60 21.15
CA GLU A 3 11.36 -0.45 20.29
C GLU A 3 10.66 0.80 20.84
N SER A 4 11.43 1.86 21.11
CA SER A 4 10.94 3.18 21.49
C SER A 4 11.78 4.25 20.83
N ALA A 5 11.16 5.02 19.94
CA ALA A 5 10.97 6.47 20.05
C ALA A 5 10.82 7.09 18.65
N ASN A 6 9.58 7.47 18.30
CA ASN A 6 9.17 8.61 17.46
C ASN A 6 7.85 8.25 16.77
N GLY A 7 6.77 8.90 17.21
CA GLY A 7 5.40 8.63 16.74
C GLY A 7 5.30 8.72 15.22
N THR A 8 5.33 7.55 14.58
CA THR A 8 4.90 7.35 13.20
C THR A 8 3.38 7.35 13.26
N ALA A 9 2.69 8.09 12.40
CA ALA A 9 1.23 8.11 12.34
C ALA A 9 0.62 6.77 11.84
N GLY A 10 1.21 5.62 12.22
CA GLY A 10 0.91 4.29 11.70
C GLY A 10 1.63 3.95 10.39
N PHE A 11 2.45 4.84 9.85
CA PHE A 11 3.14 4.68 8.57
C PHE A 11 4.62 4.39 8.76
N THR A 12 5.20 3.59 7.87
CA THR A 12 6.65 3.39 7.79
C THR A 12 7.06 3.46 6.32
N PHE A 13 8.35 3.67 6.06
CA PHE A 13 8.90 3.65 4.70
C PHE A 13 8.45 2.41 3.92
N GLY A 14 8.19 2.61 2.63
CA GLY A 14 7.85 1.54 1.68
C GLY A 14 6.40 1.08 1.77
N ARG A 15 5.60 1.56 2.73
CA ARG A 15 4.20 1.19 2.82
C ARG A 15 3.37 1.83 1.71
N VAL A 16 2.46 1.06 1.13
CA VAL A 16 1.53 1.53 0.10
C VAL A 16 0.34 2.23 0.75
N VAL A 17 -0.04 3.39 0.21
CA VAL A 17 -1.12 4.22 0.75
C VAL A 17 -2.21 4.48 -0.28
N ARG A 18 -3.42 4.70 0.23
CA ARG A 18 -4.61 5.14 -0.51
C ARG A 18 -5.18 6.40 0.12
N MET A 19 -6.04 7.11 -0.60
CA MET A 19 -6.87 8.16 0.02
C MET A 19 -7.85 7.53 1.00
N ASN A 20 -7.99 8.16 2.17
CA ASN A 20 -8.98 7.76 3.14
C ASN A 20 -10.37 8.24 2.69
N SER A 21 -11.29 7.29 2.57
CA SER A 21 -12.70 7.54 2.28
C SER A 21 -13.60 7.14 3.46
N ASP A 22 -13.00 6.75 4.58
CA ASP A 22 -13.73 6.19 5.72
C ASP A 22 -14.50 7.32 6.42
N ALA A 23 -15.80 7.07 6.66
CA ALA A 23 -16.65 7.98 7.41
C ALA A 23 -16.17 8.04 8.87
N TYR A 24 -16.13 9.25 9.42
CA TYR A 24 -15.81 9.51 10.81
C TYR A 24 -17.01 10.15 11.49
N GLU A 25 -17.48 9.51 12.56
CA GLU A 25 -18.42 10.12 13.49
C GLU A 25 -17.66 11.19 14.30
N ALA A 26 -17.87 12.46 13.96
CA ALA A 26 -17.47 13.55 14.84
C ALA A 26 -18.29 13.39 16.13
N GLY A 27 -17.63 13.17 17.26
CA GLY A 27 -18.24 12.78 18.54
C GLY A 27 -19.19 13.82 19.15
N GLY A 28 -20.34 14.04 18.54
CA GLY A 28 -21.45 14.85 19.02
C GLY A 28 -22.77 14.21 18.57
N SER A 29 -23.74 14.14 19.47
CA SER A 29 -25.08 13.59 19.22
C SER A 29 -25.85 14.49 18.24
N GLY A 30 -25.63 14.30 16.94
CA GLY A 30 -26.26 15.08 15.86
C GLY A 30 -25.61 14.86 14.48
N GLY A 31 -25.18 13.62 14.21
CA GLY A 31 -24.18 13.22 13.22
C GLY A 31 -24.36 13.80 11.81
N THR A 32 -23.48 14.72 11.45
CA THR A 32 -23.02 14.87 10.06
C THR A 32 -21.81 13.96 9.91
N LEU A 33 -21.92 12.93 9.06
CA LEU A 33 -20.78 12.06 8.74
C LEU A 33 -19.68 12.90 8.09
N GLY A 34 -18.61 13.17 8.82
CA GLY A 34 -17.41 13.80 8.28
C GLY A 34 -16.57 12.74 7.56
N HIS A 35 -15.89 13.10 6.48
CA HIS A 35 -14.84 12.24 5.92
C HIS A 35 -13.51 12.68 6.52
N ARG A 36 -12.75 11.75 7.11
CA ARG A 36 -11.35 12.04 7.51
C ARG A 36 -10.53 12.15 6.22
N MET A 37 -10.44 13.36 5.66
CA MET A 37 -9.58 13.64 4.51
C MET A 37 -8.12 13.38 4.89
N GLY A 38 -7.46 12.48 4.17
CA GLY A 38 -6.09 12.07 4.45
C GLY A 38 -5.69 10.81 3.71
N ILE A 39 -4.59 10.21 4.12
CA ILE A 39 -4.12 8.92 3.59
C ILE A 39 -4.33 7.81 4.62
N THR A 40 -4.55 6.59 4.14
CA THR A 40 -4.55 5.36 4.95
C THR A 40 -3.79 4.27 4.20
N LEU A 41 -3.46 3.17 4.87
CA LEU A 41 -2.77 2.04 4.24
C LEU A 41 -3.70 1.33 3.24
N ALA A 42 -3.19 1.06 2.04
CA ALA A 42 -3.91 0.34 0.99
C ALA A 42 -3.88 -1.18 1.26
N ARG A 43 -4.80 -1.96 0.68
CA ARG A 43 -4.78 -3.43 0.77
C ARG A 43 -5.45 -4.06 -0.45
N GLY A 44 -4.85 -5.13 -0.98
CA GLY A 44 -5.34 -5.83 -2.18
C GLY A 44 -6.57 -6.72 -1.95
N THR A 45 -7.36 -6.48 -0.90
CA THR A 45 -8.44 -7.39 -0.47
C THR A 45 -9.74 -7.18 -1.25
N ASN A 46 -9.98 -5.97 -1.76
CA ASN A 46 -11.14 -5.59 -2.58
C ASN A 46 -10.80 -4.32 -3.38
N THR A 47 -11.66 -3.98 -4.33
CA THR A 47 -11.47 -2.82 -5.23
C THR A 47 -11.36 -1.49 -4.49
N THR A 48 -12.12 -1.29 -3.41
CA THR A 48 -12.08 -0.05 -2.62
C THR A 48 -10.73 0.14 -1.91
N GLU A 49 -10.24 -0.90 -1.24
CA GLU A 49 -8.98 -0.82 -0.48
C GLU A 49 -7.72 -0.85 -1.36
N ALA A 50 -7.83 -1.35 -2.60
CA ALA A 50 -6.72 -1.51 -3.52
C ALA A 50 -6.37 -0.25 -4.35
N GLU A 51 -7.19 0.81 -4.25
CA GLU A 51 -6.95 2.10 -4.91
C GLU A 51 -5.79 2.87 -4.27
N ALA A 52 -4.57 2.40 -4.54
CA ALA A 52 -3.34 3.02 -4.07
C ALA A 52 -2.94 4.25 -4.90
N ILE A 53 -2.39 5.26 -4.21
CA ILE A 53 -1.92 6.53 -4.80
C ILE A 53 -0.39 6.66 -4.80
N GLY A 54 0.31 5.80 -4.07
CA GLY A 54 1.76 5.85 -3.95
C GLY A 54 2.31 5.07 -2.77
N VAL A 55 3.58 5.32 -2.47
CA VAL A 55 4.37 4.62 -1.46
C VAL A 55 5.01 5.63 -0.52
N VAL A 56 5.01 5.35 0.78
CA VAL A 56 5.67 6.20 1.79
C VAL A 56 7.18 6.23 1.53
N SER A 57 7.72 7.40 1.23
CA SER A 57 9.15 7.60 0.96
C SER A 57 9.91 8.22 2.12
N ASP A 58 9.21 8.86 3.05
CA ASP A 58 9.79 9.41 4.28
C ASP A 58 8.73 9.58 5.36
N VAL A 59 9.14 9.48 6.63
CA VAL A 59 8.31 9.85 7.78
C VAL A 59 9.14 10.67 8.76
N SER A 60 8.70 11.88 9.03
CA SER A 60 9.39 12.82 9.92
C SER A 60 8.39 13.40 10.91
N GLY A 61 8.42 12.88 12.14
CA GLY A 61 7.40 13.16 13.16
C GLY A 61 6.00 12.79 12.64
N ASN A 62 5.11 13.79 12.60
CA ASN A 62 3.74 13.62 12.11
C ASN A 62 3.60 13.85 10.60
N SER A 63 4.69 14.12 9.88
CA SER A 63 4.69 14.32 8.44
C SER A 63 5.01 13.03 7.71
N VAL A 64 4.23 12.70 6.68
CA VAL A 64 4.42 11.54 5.82
C VAL A 64 4.58 12.02 4.39
N THR A 65 5.72 11.69 3.77
CA THR A 65 5.96 11.98 2.35
C THR A 65 5.60 10.74 1.54
N VAL A 66 4.82 10.93 0.48
CA VAL A 66 4.37 9.86 -0.42
C VAL A 66 4.99 10.10 -1.80
N ALA A 67 5.80 9.15 -2.25
CA ALA A 67 6.24 9.09 -3.63
C ALA A 67 5.11 8.48 -4.46
N THR A 68 4.62 9.24 -5.44
CA THR A 68 3.53 8.79 -6.32
C THR A 68 4.07 8.09 -7.57
N GLN A 69 5.28 8.41 -8.04
CA GLN A 69 5.84 7.81 -9.25
C GLN A 69 7.36 7.93 -9.27
N GLY A 70 8.00 7.19 -10.17
CA GLY A 70 9.43 7.26 -10.40
C GLY A 70 10.25 6.35 -9.49
N LYS A 71 11.54 6.66 -9.36
CA LYS A 71 12.48 5.86 -8.56
C LYS A 71 12.26 6.09 -7.08
N ILE A 72 12.27 5.00 -6.30
CA ILE A 72 12.26 5.01 -4.84
C ILE A 72 13.41 4.15 -4.33
N GLN A 73 14.12 4.63 -3.31
CA GLN A 73 15.23 3.93 -2.67
C GLN A 73 15.08 4.03 -1.15
N GLY A 74 15.36 2.95 -0.43
CA GLY A 74 15.30 2.94 1.03
C GLY A 74 15.85 1.66 1.64
N PRO A 75 15.50 1.31 2.88
CA PRO A 75 16.08 0.18 3.58
C PRO A 75 15.72 -1.18 2.93
N TRP A 76 16.50 -2.20 3.29
CA TRP A 76 16.36 -3.59 2.82
C TRP A 76 15.06 -4.29 3.24
N ASN A 77 14.19 -3.67 4.05
CA ASN A 77 12.88 -4.18 4.41
C ASN A 77 11.75 -3.42 3.69
N PHE A 78 11.97 -3.15 2.40
CA PHE A 78 11.11 -2.31 1.57
C PHE A 78 9.65 -2.77 1.62
N GLY A 79 8.76 -1.95 2.19
CA GLY A 79 7.32 -2.23 2.21
C GLY A 79 6.94 -3.55 2.89
N GLY A 80 7.75 -4.00 3.85
CA GLY A 80 7.55 -5.27 4.57
C GLY A 80 8.04 -6.51 3.82
N VAL A 81 8.67 -6.36 2.65
CA VAL A 81 9.32 -7.47 1.94
C VAL A 81 10.64 -7.79 2.64
N SER A 82 10.68 -8.94 3.33
CA SER A 82 11.91 -9.44 3.95
C SER A 82 12.95 -9.79 2.88
N GLY A 83 14.18 -9.30 3.05
CA GLY A 83 15.27 -9.48 2.09
C GLY A 83 15.29 -8.45 0.94
N GLY A 84 14.34 -7.52 0.92
CA GLY A 84 14.32 -6.38 0.01
C GLY A 84 13.72 -6.69 -1.35
N LEU A 85 13.89 -5.75 -2.27
CA LEU A 85 13.39 -5.89 -3.63
C LEU A 85 14.28 -6.85 -4.44
N THR A 86 13.71 -7.49 -5.45
CA THR A 86 14.47 -8.35 -6.37
C THR A 86 14.48 -7.69 -7.75
N TYR A 87 15.65 -7.66 -8.41
CA TYR A 87 15.82 -7.13 -9.75
C TYR A 87 14.76 -7.71 -10.72
N GLY A 88 14.07 -6.85 -11.46
CA GLY A 88 13.09 -7.21 -12.48
C GLY A 88 11.78 -7.81 -11.97
N CYS A 89 11.63 -8.03 -10.65
CA CYS A 89 10.41 -8.59 -10.09
C CYS A 89 9.35 -7.51 -9.89
N VAL A 90 8.10 -7.88 -10.19
CA VAL A 90 6.93 -7.06 -9.87
C VAL A 90 6.51 -7.36 -8.44
N PHE A 91 6.28 -6.31 -7.65
CA PHE A 91 5.76 -6.36 -6.31
C PHE A 91 4.35 -5.81 -6.30
N PHE A 92 3.43 -6.64 -5.80
CA PHE A 92 2.01 -6.39 -5.75
C PHE A 92 1.59 -5.92 -4.36
N LEU A 93 0.46 -5.23 -4.28
CA LEU A 93 -0.17 -4.88 -3.01
C LEU A 93 -0.66 -6.15 -2.30
N ASP A 94 -0.26 -6.33 -1.05
CA ASP A 94 -0.62 -7.52 -0.28
C ASP A 94 -2.12 -7.51 0.10
N PRO A 95 -2.85 -8.64 -0.07
CA PRO A 95 -4.26 -8.72 0.26
C PRO A 95 -4.54 -8.98 1.75
N GLN A 96 -3.56 -9.45 2.52
CA GLN A 96 -3.71 -9.84 3.92
C GLN A 96 -3.28 -8.72 4.88
N HIS A 97 -2.19 -8.02 4.55
CA HIS A 97 -1.55 -7.03 5.40
C HIS A 97 -1.59 -5.64 4.77
N ARG A 98 -2.15 -4.67 5.51
CA ARG A 98 -2.33 -3.31 5.01
C ARG A 98 -0.98 -2.62 4.75
N GLY A 99 -0.86 -2.04 3.56
CA GLY A 99 0.28 -1.25 3.11
C GLY A 99 1.52 -2.08 2.81
N ILE A 100 1.44 -3.41 2.86
CA ILE A 100 2.57 -4.29 2.61
C ILE A 100 2.63 -4.67 1.13
N LEU A 101 3.83 -4.92 0.64
CA LEU A 101 4.08 -5.47 -0.69
C LEU A 101 4.34 -6.97 -0.61
N THR A 102 3.95 -7.68 -1.66
CA THR A 102 4.21 -9.10 -1.85
C THR A 102 4.78 -9.37 -3.23
N LYS A 103 5.68 -10.34 -3.32
CA LYS A 103 6.22 -10.84 -4.60
C LYS A 103 5.27 -11.82 -5.28
N THR A 104 4.34 -12.40 -4.52
CA THR A 104 3.37 -13.36 -5.02
C THR A 104 2.12 -12.60 -5.45
N GLU A 105 1.83 -12.63 -6.74
CA GLU A 105 0.59 -12.07 -7.27
C GLU A 105 -0.61 -12.75 -6.61
N PRO A 106 -1.61 -12.00 -6.10
CA PRO A 106 -2.87 -12.58 -5.65
C PRO A 106 -3.54 -13.37 -6.78
N THR A 107 -4.11 -14.53 -6.48
CA THR A 107 -4.80 -15.38 -7.48
C THR A 107 -6.24 -15.76 -7.10
N ASN A 108 -6.66 -15.48 -5.86
CA ASN A 108 -8.01 -15.83 -5.40
C ASN A 108 -9.05 -14.84 -5.91
N THR A 109 -10.22 -15.34 -6.28
CA THR A 109 -11.37 -14.53 -6.69
C THR A 109 -11.76 -13.51 -5.62
N GLY A 110 -12.08 -12.29 -6.06
CA GLY A 110 -12.45 -11.15 -5.21
C GLY A 110 -11.25 -10.35 -4.68
N LEU A 111 -10.02 -10.89 -4.77
CA LEU A 111 -8.82 -10.12 -4.49
C LEU A 111 -8.43 -9.25 -5.68
N VAL A 112 -7.56 -8.28 -5.44
CA VAL A 112 -7.06 -7.37 -6.48
C VAL A 112 -5.58 -7.61 -6.72
N SER A 113 -5.23 -8.00 -7.96
CA SER A 113 -3.85 -7.96 -8.44
C SER A 113 -3.47 -6.52 -8.81
N LYS A 114 -2.74 -5.85 -7.91
CA LYS A 114 -2.34 -4.45 -8.04
C LYS A 114 -0.82 -4.34 -7.99
N PRO A 115 -0.11 -4.22 -9.12
CA PRO A 115 1.32 -3.99 -9.12
C PRO A 115 1.62 -2.57 -8.61
N MET A 116 2.65 -2.44 -7.78
CA MET A 116 3.02 -1.16 -7.16
C MET A 116 4.49 -0.80 -7.40
N ILE A 117 5.39 -1.78 -7.45
CA ILE A 117 6.82 -1.55 -7.64
C ILE A 117 7.44 -2.59 -8.58
N ILE A 118 8.34 -2.15 -9.45
CA ILE A 118 9.28 -3.02 -10.17
C ILE A 118 10.66 -2.87 -9.50
N GLY A 119 11.24 -3.98 -9.04
CA GLY A 119 12.55 -3.97 -8.38
C GLY A 119 13.69 -3.66 -9.35
N VAL A 120 14.63 -2.80 -8.95
CA VAL A 120 15.83 -2.43 -9.70
C VAL A 120 17.10 -2.93 -8.99
N THR A 121 17.13 -2.91 -7.66
CA THR A 121 18.17 -3.51 -6.81
C THR A 121 17.50 -4.05 -5.54
N GLY A 122 18.27 -4.47 -4.54
CA GLY A 122 17.75 -4.87 -3.22
C GLY A 122 17.02 -3.77 -2.46
N ASP A 123 17.41 -2.52 -2.71
CA ASP A 123 17.01 -1.34 -1.94
C ASP A 123 16.32 -0.28 -2.82
N THR A 124 16.28 -0.49 -4.15
CA THR A 124 15.76 0.46 -5.13
C THR A 124 14.71 -0.18 -6.03
N GLY A 125 13.63 0.55 -6.29
CA GLY A 125 12.57 0.17 -7.22
C GLY A 125 12.00 1.35 -8.00
N VAL A 126 11.15 1.05 -8.97
CA VAL A 126 10.36 2.05 -9.70
C VAL A 126 8.89 1.85 -9.34
N ILE A 127 8.25 2.93 -8.88
CA ILE A 127 6.83 2.95 -8.56
C ILE A 127 6.03 2.94 -9.87
N VAL A 128 5.04 2.05 -9.93
CA VAL A 128 4.09 1.92 -11.04
C VAL A 128 2.66 2.15 -10.54
N ASN A 129 1.92 3.01 -11.22
CA ASN A 129 0.54 3.36 -10.87
C ASN A 129 -0.46 2.71 -11.84
N TYR A 130 -0.32 1.42 -12.08
CA TYR A 130 -1.28 0.71 -12.92
C TYR A 130 -2.60 0.50 -12.17
N ARG A 131 -3.71 0.37 -12.90
CA ARG A 131 -4.97 -0.05 -12.28
C ARG A 131 -4.83 -1.50 -11.80
N GLY A 132 -5.44 -1.80 -10.66
CA GLY A 132 -5.52 -3.18 -10.17
C GLY A 132 -6.59 -3.96 -10.94
N GLN A 133 -6.36 -5.25 -11.14
CA GLN A 133 -7.35 -6.16 -11.69
C GLN A 133 -8.04 -6.91 -10.55
N GLU A 134 -9.35 -6.72 -10.41
CA GLU A 134 -10.17 -7.60 -9.57
C GLU A 134 -10.24 -8.98 -10.24
N LEU A 135 -9.92 -10.01 -9.47
CA LEU A 135 -9.85 -11.37 -9.96
C LEU A 135 -11.26 -11.96 -9.96
N GLY A 136 -11.83 -12.14 -11.14
CA GLY A 136 -13.08 -12.87 -11.33
C GLY A 136 -12.86 -14.39 -11.26
N LEU A 137 -13.96 -15.15 -11.24
CA LEU A 137 -13.90 -16.52 -11.72
C LEU A 137 -13.62 -16.45 -13.22
N THR A 138 -12.51 -17.02 -13.67
CA THR A 138 -12.34 -17.28 -15.10
C THR A 138 -13.40 -18.31 -15.48
N GLY A 139 -14.52 -17.85 -16.02
CA GLY A 139 -15.52 -18.73 -16.59
C GLY A 139 -14.90 -19.49 -17.75
N ALA A 140 -14.51 -20.74 -17.51
CA ALA A 140 -14.47 -21.71 -18.59
C ALA A 140 -15.93 -21.98 -18.99
N SER A 141 -16.42 -21.27 -20.00
CA SER A 141 -17.66 -21.65 -20.69
C SER A 141 -17.64 -21.09 -22.11
N GLY A 142 -17.43 -21.98 -23.09
CA GLY A 142 -17.53 -21.70 -24.53
C GLY A 142 -16.41 -22.34 -25.31
#